data_AF-A0A3D2L5Y8-F1
#
_entry.id   AF-A0A3D2L5Y8-F1
#
_cell.length_a   1.000
_cell.length_b   1.000
_cell.length_c   1.000
_cell.angle_alpha   90.00
_cell.angle_beta   90.00
_cell.angle_gamma   90.00
#
_symmetry.space_group_name_H-M   'P 1'
#
loop_
_entity.id
_entity.type
_entity.pdbx_description
1 polymer ?
#
loop_
_entity_poly.entity_id
_entity_poly.type
_entity_poly.pdbx_seq_one_letter_code
_entity_poly.pdbx_strand_id
1 'polypeptide(L)'
;EATEPRMAGSDPLNYGYMWWPVPDRDGDFKEGAFSARGIFGQYIYVNPSRGIVLTVLSCRSKPKFSEAILDNDFFNAAVDALS
;
A
#
# COMPACT_ATOMS: atom_id res chain seq x y z
N GLU A 1 -10.41 -2.73 -10.71
CA GLU A 1 -9.26 -2.97 -11.62
C GLU A 1 -7.89 -3.11 -10.94
N ALA A 2 -7.30 -2.06 -10.35
CA ALA A 2 -5.97 -2.16 -9.71
C ALA A 2 -5.99 -2.76 -8.29
N THR A 3 -7.15 -2.70 -7.62
CA THR A 3 -7.38 -3.22 -6.27
C THR A 3 -7.99 -4.62 -6.25
N GLU A 4 -8.30 -5.17 -7.42
CA GLU A 4 -8.93 -6.48 -7.53
C GLU A 4 -7.87 -7.58 -7.45
N PRO A 5 -8.08 -8.61 -6.61
CA PRO A 5 -7.22 -9.78 -6.58
C PRO A 5 -7.16 -10.43 -7.96
N ARG A 6 -5.96 -10.62 -8.49
CA ARG A 6 -5.70 -11.47 -9.65
C ARG A 6 -5.35 -12.86 -9.17
N MET A 7 -5.50 -13.90 -9.99
CA MET A 7 -5.10 -15.25 -9.58
C MET A 7 -3.69 -15.57 -10.06
N ALA A 8 -2.83 -16.06 -9.18
CA ALA A 8 -1.55 -16.67 -9.50
C ALA A 8 -1.64 -18.19 -9.26
N GLY A 9 -2.16 -18.92 -10.25
CA GLY A 9 -2.55 -20.32 -10.04
C GLY A 9 -3.81 -20.40 -9.19
N SER A 10 -3.78 -21.18 -8.10
CA SER A 10 -4.90 -21.30 -7.15
C SER A 10 -4.97 -20.15 -6.14
N ASP A 11 -3.92 -19.32 -6.05
CA ASP A 11 -3.79 -18.36 -4.97
C ASP A 11 -4.21 -16.96 -5.42
N PRO A 12 -5.06 -16.26 -4.65
CA PRO A 12 -5.37 -14.86 -4.90
C PRO A 12 -4.12 -14.02 -4.67
N LEU A 13 -3.65 -13.41 -5.75
CA LEU A 13 -2.62 -12.40 -5.81
C LEU A 13 -3.27 -11.03 -5.65
N ASN A 14 -3.03 -10.38 -4.51
CA ASN A 14 -3.36 -8.99 -4.30
C ASN A 14 -2.35 -8.11 -5.07
N TYR A 15 -2.46 -8.10 -6.39
CA TYR A 15 -1.64 -7.29 -7.30
C TYR A 15 -2.32 -7.18 -8.67
N GLY A 16 -2.39 -5.98 -9.23
CA GLY A 16 -2.96 -5.73 -10.54
C GLY A 16 -2.47 -4.41 -11.14
N TYR A 17 -2.25 -4.37 -12.46
CA TYR A 17 -1.80 -3.17 -13.18
C TYR A 17 -0.54 -2.50 -12.58
N MET A 18 0.37 -3.29 -12.02
CA MET A 18 1.57 -2.82 -11.31
C MET A 18 1.36 -2.16 -9.94
N TRP A 19 0.19 -2.38 -9.33
CA TRP A 19 -0.18 -1.85 -8.01
C TRP A 19 -0.51 -2.96 -7.02
N TRP A 20 -0.17 -2.71 -5.75
CA TRP A 20 -0.49 -3.56 -4.60
C TRP A 20 -1.69 -2.97 -3.86
N PRO A 21 -2.83 -3.67 -3.73
CA PRO A 21 -3.92 -3.29 -2.84
C PRO A 21 -3.40 -3.15 -1.40
N VAL A 22 -3.89 -2.16 -0.67
CA VAL A 22 -3.53 -1.90 0.73
C VAL A 22 -4.76 -2.08 1.59
N PRO A 23 -4.73 -3.00 2.58
CA PRO A 23 -5.84 -3.15 3.49
C PRO A 23 -5.88 -2.02 4.52
N ASP A 24 -7.08 -1.71 5.00
CA ASP A 24 -7.28 -0.90 6.19
C ASP A 24 -6.78 -1.63 7.45
N ARG A 25 -6.99 -1.01 8.62
CA ARG A 25 -6.49 -1.53 9.91
C ARG A 25 -7.18 -2.83 10.34
N ASP A 26 -8.37 -3.11 9.82
CA ASP A 26 -9.13 -4.34 10.09
C ASP A 26 -8.79 -5.45 9.08
N GLY A 27 -7.93 -5.17 8.10
CA GLY A 27 -7.51 -6.12 7.06
C GLY A 27 -8.41 -6.14 5.83
N ASP A 28 -9.36 -5.21 5.71
CA ASP A 28 -10.30 -5.13 4.60
C ASP A 28 -9.80 -4.18 3.50
N PHE A 29 -10.23 -4.40 2.27
CA PHE A 29 -9.88 -3.61 1.08
C PHE A 29 -11.02 -2.68 0.62
N LYS A 30 -12.08 -2.51 1.43
CA LYS A 30 -13.25 -1.67 1.13
C LYS A 30 -12.94 -0.23 0.73
N GLU A 31 -11.87 0.35 1.27
CA GLU A 31 -11.45 1.72 0.93
C GLU A 31 -10.84 1.83 -0.47
N GLY A 32 -10.53 0.69 -1.11
CA GLY A 32 -9.95 0.65 -2.44
C GLY A 32 -8.58 1.32 -2.50
N ALA A 33 -7.81 1.28 -1.41
CA ALA A 33 -6.47 1.82 -1.35
C ALA A 33 -5.48 0.89 -2.06
N PHE A 34 -4.46 1.49 -2.69
CA PHE A 34 -3.42 0.75 -3.41
C PHE A 34 -2.10 1.52 -3.43
N SER A 35 -0.99 0.81 -3.69
CA SER A 35 0.36 1.36 -3.62
C SER A 35 1.32 0.76 -4.65
N ALA A 36 2.18 1.61 -5.21
CA ALA A 36 3.37 1.19 -5.93
C ALA A 36 4.53 1.18 -4.94
N ARG A 37 5.33 0.11 -4.97
CA ARG A 37 6.33 -0.18 -3.93
C ARG A 37 7.71 -0.37 -4.56
N GLY A 38 8.67 0.42 -4.11
CA GLY A 38 10.08 0.26 -4.43
C GLY A 38 10.89 -0.19 -3.21
N ILE A 39 11.90 -1.01 -3.46
CA ILE A 39 12.90 -1.37 -2.44
C ILE A 39 13.54 -0.11 -1.84
N PHE A 40 14.11 -0.19 -0.64
CA PHE A 40 14.64 0.96 0.10
C PHE A 40 13.59 1.96 0.63
N GLY A 41 12.30 1.58 0.60
CA GLY A 41 11.22 2.26 1.30
C GLY A 41 10.54 3.38 0.52
N GLN A 42 10.49 3.27 -0.80
CA GLN A 42 9.88 4.27 -1.67
C GLN A 42 8.49 3.84 -2.12
N TYR A 43 7.52 4.75 -2.04
CA TYR A 43 6.11 4.45 -2.22
C TYR A 43 5.35 5.56 -2.90
N ILE A 44 4.39 5.16 -3.73
CA ILE A 44 3.23 5.98 -4.08
C ILE A 44 2.03 5.24 -3.49
N TYR A 45 1.24 5.89 -2.66
CA TYR A 45 0.02 5.36 -2.08
C TYR A 45 -1.17 6.23 -2.49
N VAL A 46 -2.28 5.59 -2.85
CA VAL A 46 -3.51 6.26 -3.28
C VAL A 46 -4.68 5.64 -2.52
N ASN A 47 -5.49 6.50 -1.90
CA ASN A 47 -6.78 6.15 -1.30
C ASN A 47 -7.89 7.02 -1.93
N PRO A 48 -8.59 6.51 -2.97
CA PRO A 48 -9.62 7.26 -3.66
C PRO A 48 -10.82 7.59 -2.77
N SER A 49 -11.19 6.67 -1.86
CA SER A 49 -12.35 6.85 -0.98
C SER A 49 -12.17 8.02 -0.01
N ARG A 50 -10.91 8.33 0.34
CA ARG A 50 -10.53 9.46 1.19
C ARG A 50 -9.98 10.65 0.44
N GLY A 51 -9.81 10.56 -0.88
CA GLY A 51 -9.21 11.62 -1.70
C GLY A 51 -7.74 11.90 -1.37
N ILE A 52 -7.00 10.91 -0.88
CA ILE A 52 -5.62 11.06 -0.38
C ILE A 52 -4.62 10.40 -1.32
N VAL A 53 -3.51 11.09 -1.59
CA VAL A 53 -2.33 10.55 -2.26
C VAL A 53 -1.10 10.85 -1.40
N LEU A 54 -0.28 9.83 -1.13
CA LEU A 54 0.97 9.97 -0.39
C LEU A 54 2.14 9.56 -1.28
N THR A 55 3.22 10.35 -1.23
CA THR A 55 4.49 10.02 -1.87
C THR A 55 5.55 9.91 -0.79
N VAL A 56 6.25 8.77 -0.74
CA VAL A 56 7.35 8.52 0.18
C VAL A 56 8.63 8.33 -0.62
N LEU A 57 9.59 9.22 -0.41
CA LEU A 57 10.94 9.11 -0.93
C LEU A 57 11.88 8.76 0.23
N SER A 58 12.68 7.71 0.06
CA SER A 58 13.46 7.13 1.15
C SER A 58 14.74 6.48 0.60
N CYS A 59 15.66 6.17 1.50
CA CYS A 59 16.93 5.51 1.23
C CYS A 59 17.32 4.56 2.37
N ARG A 60 16.44 3.63 2.74
CA ARG A 60 16.70 2.67 3.83
C ARG A 60 18.01 1.91 3.59
N SER A 61 18.69 1.52 4.66
CA SER A 61 19.99 0.85 4.58
C SER A 61 19.93 -0.58 4.00
N LYS A 62 18.73 -1.18 3.96
CA LYS A 62 18.48 -2.48 3.33
C LYS A 62 17.33 -2.38 2.33
N PRO A 63 17.33 -3.20 1.26
CA PRO A 63 16.31 -3.14 0.23
C PRO A 63 14.90 -3.50 0.74
N LYS A 64 14.80 -4.37 1.75
CA LYS A 64 13.54 -4.82 2.37
C LYS A 64 13.76 -5.05 3.87
N PHE A 65 12.67 -5.10 4.65
CA PHE A 65 12.65 -5.52 6.06
C PHE A 65 13.58 -4.70 6.97
N SER A 66 13.65 -3.40 6.72
CA SER A 66 14.41 -2.44 7.55
C SER A 66 13.57 -1.22 7.95
N GLU A 67 12.28 -1.31 7.72
CA GLU A 67 11.27 -0.39 8.23
C GLU A 67 11.20 -0.45 9.75
N ALA A 68 11.15 0.73 10.39
CA ALA A 68 10.90 0.84 11.83
C ALA A 68 9.41 0.65 12.19
N ILE A 69 8.54 0.99 11.25
CA ILE A 69 7.08 0.86 11.31
C ILE A 69 6.65 0.22 9.99
N LEU A 70 5.71 -0.72 10.01
CA LEU A 70 5.19 -1.32 8.78
C LEU A 70 4.58 -0.23 7.89
N ASP A 71 4.91 -0.26 6.60
CA ASP A 71 4.53 0.80 5.67
C ASP A 71 3.00 0.96 5.54
N ASN A 72 2.24 -0.14 5.63
CA ASN A 72 0.77 -0.08 5.66
C ASN A 72 0.24 0.62 6.91
N ASP A 73 0.85 0.37 8.08
CA ASP A 73 0.45 1.01 9.34
C ASP A 73 0.69 2.51 9.27
N PHE A 74 1.82 2.92 8.67
CA PHE A 74 2.10 4.33 8.39
C PHE A 74 1.05 4.95 7.48
N PHE A 75 0.68 4.31 6.36
CA PHE A 75 -0.34 4.84 5.46
C PHE A 75 -1.70 4.97 6.14
N ASN A 76 -2.13 3.95 6.88
CA ASN A 76 -3.41 3.97 7.59
C ASN A 76 -3.44 5.08 8.66
N ALA A 77 -2.36 5.23 9.44
CA ALA A 77 -2.26 6.33 10.40
C ALA A 77 -2.24 7.72 9.74
N ALA A 78 -1.59 7.85 8.59
CA ALA A 78 -1.56 9.11 7.83
C ALA A 78 -2.95 9.46 7.25
N VAL A 79 -3.67 8.46 6.73
CA VAL A 79 -5.06 8.64 6.26
C VAL A 79 -5.98 9.07 7.40
N ASP A 80 -5.88 8.41 8.56
CA ASP A 80 -6.65 8.77 9.76
C ASP A 80 -6.37 10.21 10.21
N ALA A 81 -5.11 10.66 10.14
CA ALA A 81 -4.72 12.00 10.56
C ALA A 81 -5.11 13.14 9.58
N LEU A 82 -5.37 12.80 8.32
CA LEU A 82 -5.67 13.75 7.25
C LEU A 82 -7.15 13.79 6.85
N SER A 83 -7.97 12.86 7.38
CA SER A 83 -9.41 12.74 7.09
C SER A 83 -10.28 13.50 8.08
#